data_AF-A0A9X5CI83-F1
#
_entry.id   AF-A0A9X5CI83-F1
#
_cell.length_a   1.000
_cell.length_b   1.000
_cell.length_c   1.000
_cell.angle_alpha   90.00
_cell.angle_beta   90.00
_cell.angle_gamma   90.00
#
_symmetry.space_group_name_H-M   'P 1'
#
loop_
_entity.id
_entity.type
_entity.pdbx_description
1 polymer ?
#
loop_
_entity_poly.entity_id
_entity_poly.type
_entity_poly.pdbx_seq_one_letter_code
_entity_poly.pdbx_strand_id
1 'polypeptide(L)'
;MEDSRERARRVLADAGLPPGDLAEVRPLAGGTYNTVEEILLSDGTRYVLKVPPPPTVPGLRHERRLPVAEAAFCAGAERAGVPAPRAVTL
;
A
#
# COMPACT_ATOMS: atom_id res chain seq x y z
N MET A 1 1.89 6.95 17.11
CA MET A 1 1.53 6.92 15.68
C MET A 1 2.77 7.34 14.94
N GLU A 2 3.38 6.47 14.13
CA GLU A 2 4.44 6.93 13.24
C GLU A 2 3.88 8.00 12.31
N ASP A 3 4.65 9.07 12.13
CA ASP A 3 4.37 10.10 11.14
C ASP A 3 4.15 9.40 9.79
N SER A 4 3.00 9.62 9.14
CA SER A 4 2.64 8.99 7.87
C SER A 4 3.74 9.17 6.82
N ARG A 5 4.43 10.31 6.87
CA ARG A 5 5.56 10.61 5.99
C ARG A 5 6.78 9.73 6.29
N GLU A 6 7.07 9.47 7.56
CA GLU A 6 8.16 8.58 7.96
C GLU A 6 7.89 7.14 7.53
N ARG A 7 6.66 6.64 7.76
CA ARG A 7 6.25 5.32 7.29
C ARG A 7 6.36 5.21 5.76
N ALA A 8 5.88 6.20 5.02
CA ALA A 8 5.99 6.22 3.56
C ALA A 8 7.45 6.15 3.09
N ARG A 9 8.37 6.90 3.71
CA ARG A 9 9.81 6.82 3.38
C ARG A 9 10.38 5.43 3.64
N ARG A 10 10.04 4.79 4.76
CA ARG A 10 10.52 3.44 5.06
C ARG A 10 10.01 2.44 4.03
N VAL A 11 8.71 2.47 3.72
CA VAL A 11 8.12 1.56 2.71
C VAL A 11 8.73 1.79 1.32
N LEU A 12 8.98 3.03 0.92
CA LEU A 12 9.67 3.33 -0.34
C LEU A 12 11.07 2.70 -0.35
N ALA A 13 11.84 2.90 0.71
CA ALA A 13 13.19 2.33 0.84
C ALA A 13 13.16 0.79 0.78
N ASP A 14 12.25 0.15 1.51
CA ASP A 14 12.07 -1.31 1.52
C ASP A 14 11.64 -1.85 0.14
N ALA A 15 10.93 -1.03 -0.65
CA ALA A 15 10.55 -1.34 -2.03
C ALA A 15 11.66 -1.06 -3.06
N GLY A 16 12.83 -0.55 -2.64
CA GLY A 16 13.89 -0.12 -3.55
C GLY A 16 13.55 1.15 -4.35
N LEU A 17 12.55 1.91 -3.92
CA LEU A 17 12.14 3.19 -4.48
C LEU A 17 12.83 4.34 -3.73
N PRO A 18 13.10 5.50 -4.38
CA PRO A 18 13.84 6.59 -3.76
C PRO A 18 13.00 7.29 -2.67
N PRO A 19 13.31 7.12 -1.36
CA PRO A 19 12.51 7.74 -0.31
C PRO A 19 12.73 9.27 -0.23
N GLY A 20 13.83 9.77 -0.80
CA GLY A 20 14.15 11.19 -0.90
C GLY A 20 13.20 11.96 -1.82
N ASP A 21 12.56 11.27 -2.76
CA ASP A 21 11.67 11.87 -3.76
C ASP A 21 10.25 12.04 -3.22
N LEU A 22 9.98 11.67 -1.96
CA LEU A 22 8.66 11.79 -1.35
C LEU A 22 8.21 13.26 -1.24
N ALA A 23 7.28 13.64 -2.11
CA ALA A 23 6.70 14.97 -2.16
C ALA A 23 5.49 15.11 -1.21
N GLU A 24 4.53 14.19 -1.27
CA GLU A 24 3.28 14.27 -0.50
C GLU A 24 2.81 12.89 -0.02
N VAL A 25 2.13 12.87 1.13
CA VAL A 25 1.34 11.73 1.60
C VAL A 25 -0.03 12.25 1.99
N ARG A 26 -1.10 11.68 1.44
CA ARG A 26 -2.48 12.07 1.76
C ARG A 26 -3.38 10.86 1.99
N PRO A 27 -4.33 10.93 2.94
CA PRO A 27 -5.25 9.82 3.18
C PRO A 27 -6.22 9.63 2.00
N LEU A 28 -6.54 8.38 1.71
CA LEU A 28 -7.60 7.99 0.77
C LEU A 28 -8.75 7.33 1.53
N ALA A 29 -9.98 7.69 1.16
CA ALA A 29 -11.17 7.02 1.64
C ALA A 29 -11.36 5.64 0.96
N GLY A 30 -12.30 4.84 1.45
CA GLY A 30 -12.65 3.56 0.83
C GLY A 30 -11.73 2.38 1.16
N GLY A 31 -10.79 2.55 2.10
CA GLY A 31 -9.93 1.48 2.59
C GLY A 31 -10.62 0.39 3.41
N THR A 32 -11.79 0.72 3.97
CA THR A 32 -12.59 -0.08 4.92
C THR A 32 -11.74 -0.70 6.04
N TYR A 33 -11.09 -1.82 5.76
CA TYR A 33 -10.24 -2.55 6.70
C TYR A 33 -8.85 -1.94 6.85
N ASN A 34 -8.27 -1.42 5.77
CA ASN A 34 -6.90 -0.89 5.75
C ASN A 34 -6.92 0.63 5.85
N THR A 35 -5.92 1.20 6.50
CA THR A 35 -5.56 2.60 6.25
C THR A 35 -5.00 2.68 4.84
N VAL A 36 -5.50 3.63 4.04
CA VAL A 36 -5.06 3.81 2.66
C VAL A 36 -4.55 5.23 2.50
N GLU A 37 -3.36 5.36 1.92
CA GLU A 37 -2.70 6.64 1.68
C GLU A 37 -2.21 6.69 0.22
N GLU A 38 -2.31 7.84 -0.42
CA GLU A 38 -1.59 8.13 -1.65
C GLU A 38 -0.20 8.66 -1.30
N ILE A 39 0.80 8.12 -1.97
CA ILE A 39 2.18 8.62 -1.97
C ILE A 39 2.41 9.30 -3.32
N LEU A 40 2.80 10.57 -3.31
CA LEU A 40 3.22 11.31 -4.48
C LEU A 40 4.73 11.54 -4.43
N LEU A 41 5.42 11.18 -5.51
CA LEU A 41 6.84 11.47 -5.70
C LEU A 41 7.02 12.80 -6.46
N SER A 42 8.21 13.38 -6.35
CA SER A 42 8.57 14.66 -6.96
C SER A 42 8.54 14.66 -8.50
N ASP A 43 8.64 13.48 -9.11
CA ASP A 43 8.52 13.27 -10.56
C ASP A 43 7.04 13.18 -11.03
N GLY A 44 6.08 13.23 -10.10
CA GLY A 44 4.65 13.08 -10.36
C GLY A 44 4.14 11.63 -10.29
N THR A 45 5.00 10.64 -10.09
CA THR A 45 4.61 9.24 -9.89
C THR A 45 3.79 9.09 -8.62
N ARG A 46 2.74 8.27 -8.68
CA ARG A 46 1.82 8.02 -7.57
C ARG A 46 1.77 6.54 -7.20
N TYR A 47 1.76 6.27 -5.90
CA TYR A 47 1.53 4.94 -5.34
C TYR A 47 0.38 4.96 -4.34
N VAL A 48 -0.25 3.80 -4.15
CA VAL A 48 -1.22 3.58 -3.07
C VAL A 48 -0.57 2.70 -2.02
N LEU A 49 -0.43 3.23 -0.81
CA LEU A 49 0.02 2.49 0.37
C LEU A 49 -1.21 1.97 1.11
N LYS A 50 -1.28 0.65 1.30
CA LYS A 50 -2.30 0.01 2.14
C LYS A 50 -1.64 -0.56 3.39
N VAL A 51 -2.03 -0.05 4.55
CA VAL A 51 -1.52 -0.49 5.86
C VAL A 51 -2.62 -1.29 6.56
N PRO A 52 -2.43 -2.60 6.81
CA PRO A 52 -3.39 -3.37 7.57
C PRO A 52 -3.38 -2.95 9.05
N PRO A 53 -4.47 -3.19 9.79
CA PRO A 53 -4.50 -2.97 11.23
C PRO A 53 -3.38 -3.73 11.94
N PRO A 54 -2.82 -3.19 13.05
CA PRO A 54 -1.82 -3.89 13.85
C PRO A 54 -2.28 -5.31 14.26
N PRO A 55 -1.35 -6.26 14.47
CA PRO A 55 -1.69 -7.63 14.86
C PRO A 55 -2.42 -7.71 16.21
N THR A 56 -2.28 -6.68 17.05
CA THR A 56 -2.96 -6.54 18.33
C THR A 56 -4.45 -6.20 18.21
N VAL A 57 -4.90 -5.69 17.07
CA VAL A 57 -6.33 -5.43 16.82
C VAL A 57 -7.05 -6.77 16.64
N PRO A 58 -8.18 -7.02 17.34
CA PRO A 58 -9.01 -8.20 17.11
C PRO A 58 -9.47 -8.29 15.66
N GLY A 59 -9.41 -9.49 15.08
CA GLY A 59 -9.81 -9.74 13.69
C GLY A 59 -9.85 -11.24 13.40
N LEU A 60 -10.56 -11.63 12.36
CA LEU A 60 -10.65 -13.02 11.96
C LEU A 60 -9.32 -13.50 11.38
N ARG A 61 -9.01 -14.80 11.51
CA ARG A 61 -7.73 -15.36 11.01
C ARG A 61 -7.50 -15.07 9.53
N HIS A 62 -8.56 -15.09 8.72
CA HIS A 62 -8.49 -14.84 7.27
C HIS A 62 -8.34 -13.35 6.91
N GLU A 63 -8.59 -12.43 7.83
CA GLU A 63 -8.45 -10.99 7.58
C GLU A 63 -7.00 -10.49 7.76
N ARG A 64 -6.14 -11.30 8.40
CA ARG A 64 -4.76 -10.92 8.73
C ARG A 64 -3.84 -10.69 7.51
N ARG A 65 -4.21 -11.22 6.34
CA ARG A 65 -3.38 -11.18 5.12
C ARG A 65 -4.15 -10.66 3.90
N LEU A 66 -5.14 -9.79 4.12
CA LEU A 66 -5.95 -9.24 3.03
C LEU A 66 -5.11 -8.54 1.93
N PRO A 67 -4.10 -7.70 2.24
CA PRO A 67 -3.28 -7.09 1.18
C PRO A 67 -2.51 -8.12 0.33
N VAL A 68 -2.06 -9.23 0.94
CA VAL A 68 -1.38 -10.31 0.23
C VAL A 68 -2.34 -11.04 -0.71
N ALA A 69 -3.56 -11.32 -0.23
CA ALA A 69 -4.61 -11.92 -1.06
C ALA A 69 -5.02 -10.99 -2.22
N GLU A 70 -5.13 -9.68 -1.96
CA GLU A 70 -5.43 -8.67 -2.98
C GLU A 70 -4.35 -8.62 -4.07
N ALA A 71 -3.07 -8.60 -3.68
CA ALA A 71 -1.97 -8.64 -4.65
C ALA A 71 -2.01 -9.91 -5.52
N ALA A 72 -2.30 -11.07 -4.93
CA ALA A 72 -2.46 -12.32 -5.68
C ALA A 72 -3.66 -12.27 -6.65
N PHE A 73 -4.78 -11.65 -6.21
CA PHE A 73 -5.96 -11.44 -7.04
C PHE A 73 -5.65 -10.51 -8.23
N CYS A 74 -5.03 -9.36 -7.99
CA CYS A 74 -4.66 -8.43 -9.05
C CYS A 74 -3.67 -9.05 -10.05
N ALA A 75 -2.69 -9.82 -9.59
CA ALA A 75 -1.81 -10.57 -10.48
C ALA A 75 -2.57 -11.62 -11.32
N GLY A 76 -3.64 -12.22 -10.77
CA GLY A 76 -4.55 -13.10 -11.52
C GLY A 76 -5.34 -12.36 -12.59
N ALA A 77 -5.87 -11.18 -12.25
CA ALA A 77 -6.61 -10.33 -13.18
C ALA A 77 -5.73 -9.88 -14.36
N GLU A 78 -4.48 -9.48 -14.10
CA GLU A 78 -3.50 -9.13 -15.15
C GLU A 78 -3.28 -10.30 -16.11
N ARG A 79 -3.09 -11.53 -15.59
CA ARG A 79 -2.96 -12.74 -16.42
C ARG A 79 -4.21 -13.04 -17.26
N ALA A 80 -5.38 -12.59 -16.81
CA ALA A 80 -6.64 -12.72 -17.54
C ALA A 80 -6.88 -11.57 -18.55
N GLY A 81 -5.92 -10.65 -18.73
CA GLY A 81 -6.05 -9.50 -19.62
C GLY A 81 -6.92 -8.37 -19.07
N VAL A 82 -7.25 -8.40 -17.77
CA VAL A 82 -7.99 -7.35 -17.09
C VAL A 82 -6.99 -6.36 -16.49
N PRO A 83 -7.07 -5.05 -16.80
CA PRO A 83 -6.22 -4.05 -16.17
C PRO A 83 -6.39 -4.09 -14.64
N ALA A 84 -5.28 -4.26 -13.93
CA ALA A 84 -5.25 -4.34 -12.48
C ALA A 84 -4.01 -3.60 -11.92
N PRO A 85 -4.10 -3.08 -10.68
CA PRO A 85 -2.92 -2.56 -9.98
C PRO A 85 -1.86 -3.64 -9.79
N ARG A 86 -0.59 -3.25 -9.80
CA ARG A 86 0.54 -4.14 -9.51
C ARG A 86 1.16 -3.78 -8.16
N ALA A 87 1.29 -4.76 -7.28
CA ALA A 87 2.05 -4.59 -6.05
C ALA A 87 3.55 -4.48 -6.37
N VAL A 88 4.19 -3.42 -5.89
CA VAL A 88 5.64 -3.20 -6.03
C VAL A 88 6.42 -3.75 -4.82
N THR A 89 5.76 -3.89 -3.67
CA THR A 89 6.27 -4.50 -2.43
C THR A 89 5.09 -5.05 -1.60
N LEU A 90 5.37 -5.94 -0.63
CA LEU A 90 4.40 -6.55 0.30
C LEU A 90 4.94 -6.66 1.73
#